data_AF-A0A535L196-F1
#
_entry.id   AF-A0A535L196-F1
#
_cell.length_a   1.000
_cell.length_b   1.000
_cell.length_c   1.000
_cell.angle_alpha   90.00
_cell.angle_beta   90.00
_cell.angle_gamma   90.00
#
_symmetry.space_group_name_H-M   'P 1'
#
loop_
_entity.id
_entity.type
_entity.pdbx_description
1 polymer ?
#
loop_
_entity_poly.entity_id
_entity_poly.type
_entity_poly.pdbx_seq_one_letter_code
_entity_poly.pdbx_strand_id
1 'polypeptide(L)'
;MTQLLQAMAVHAIALVVYPGFLAVITFGIPIEIAWTAVIRRGTVLPNVRLQRPPSVQIVVAVLAILAAVQVSAPFNAMPLPERNLIIAAAAIGFTAWSELALEPALVAQPGLLVVIQSCWLLAVLGPAVEPQSLRPQVLGNVLVPALLPVKIACGFLYLLCLPALLRLWPVAAPADRRARPRFNATRALVWFPYCALFTTLFFPPAPDDAIGVFRFFGITIAVAAGCLLAGSLLARRGADRARGLYSRAVPPYALLVLLLIAGTVILDR
;
A
#
# COMPACT_ATOMS: atom_id res chain seq x y z
N MET A 1 19.17 8.63 32.12
CA MET A 1 19.47 9.34 30.85
C MET A 1 20.21 8.45 29.84
N THR A 2 21.29 7.76 30.23
CA THR A 2 22.05 6.84 29.36
C THR A 2 21.23 5.66 28.85
N GLN A 3 20.42 5.00 29.69
CA GLN A 3 19.51 3.92 29.24
C GLN A 3 18.44 4.40 28.26
N LEU A 4 17.96 5.63 28.41
CA LEU A 4 16.93 6.22 27.55
C LEU A 4 17.51 6.64 26.20
N LEU A 5 18.73 7.20 26.20
CA LEU A 5 19.52 7.47 24.99
C LEU A 5 19.94 6.19 24.27
N GLN A 6 20.26 5.12 25.01
CA GLN A 6 20.62 3.83 24.46
C GLN A 6 19.39 3.10 23.90
N ALA A 7 18.24 3.18 24.57
CA ALA A 7 16.97 2.72 24.03
C ALA A 7 16.60 3.51 22.77
N MET A 8 16.73 4.85 22.78
CA MET A 8 16.49 5.68 21.59
C MET A 8 17.49 5.43 20.46
N ALA A 9 18.77 5.17 20.77
CA ALA A 9 19.78 4.84 19.78
C ALA A 9 19.54 3.44 19.19
N VAL A 10 19.14 2.47 20.00
CA VAL A 10 18.73 1.14 19.53
C VAL A 10 17.44 1.21 18.73
N HIS A 11 16.47 2.05 19.11
CA HIS A 11 15.25 2.27 18.33
C HIS A 11 15.53 3.07 17.05
N ALA A 12 16.49 4.01 17.06
CA ALA A 12 16.89 4.77 15.87
C ALA A 12 17.73 3.93 14.90
N ILE A 13 18.67 3.12 15.40
CA ILE A 13 19.42 2.14 14.60
C ILE A 13 18.49 1.03 14.14
N ALA A 14 17.54 0.59 14.97
CA ALA A 14 16.48 -0.30 14.54
C ALA A 14 15.59 0.37 13.50
N LEU A 15 15.33 1.70 13.52
CA LEU A 15 14.58 2.41 12.48
C LEU A 15 15.38 2.60 11.18
N VAL A 16 16.71 2.79 11.26
CA VAL A 16 17.59 3.15 10.13
C VAL A 16 18.20 1.91 9.47
N VAL A 17 18.63 0.92 10.25
CA VAL A 17 19.13 -0.40 9.82
C VAL A 17 17.99 -1.43 9.83
N TYR A 18 16.75 -0.94 9.74
CA TYR A 18 15.57 -1.76 9.90
C TYR A 18 15.45 -2.77 8.75
N PRO A 19 15.06 -4.03 9.02
CA PRO A 19 14.57 -4.94 8.00
C PRO A 19 13.45 -4.32 7.16
N GLY A 20 12.67 -3.36 7.66
CA GLY A 20 11.66 -2.66 6.86
C GLY A 20 12.21 -1.62 5.88
N PHE A 21 13.29 -0.88 6.18
CA PHE A 21 13.92 -0.01 5.16
C PHE A 21 14.61 -0.85 4.09
N LEU A 22 15.36 -1.87 4.52
CA LEU A 22 15.95 -2.85 3.62
C LEU A 22 14.88 -3.60 2.81
N ALA A 23 13.75 -3.98 3.40
CA ALA A 23 12.64 -4.61 2.68
C ALA A 23 12.00 -3.64 1.71
N VAL A 24 11.79 -2.38 2.10
CA VAL A 24 11.29 -1.33 1.21
C VAL A 24 12.19 -1.17 -0.01
N ILE A 25 13.52 -1.12 0.18
CA ILE A 25 14.48 -1.00 -0.92
C ILE A 25 14.54 -2.27 -1.76
N THR A 26 14.77 -3.42 -1.14
CA THR A 26 14.98 -4.70 -1.83
C THR A 26 13.74 -5.20 -2.53
N PHE A 27 12.55 -4.85 -2.04
CA PHE A 27 11.28 -5.17 -2.70
C PHE A 27 10.87 -4.08 -3.70
N GLY A 28 10.92 -2.82 -3.26
CA GLY A 28 10.38 -1.70 -4.01
C GLY A 28 11.18 -1.33 -5.27
N ILE A 29 12.51 -1.36 -5.20
CA ILE A 29 13.36 -1.02 -6.35
C ILE A 29 13.19 -2.02 -7.50
N PRO A 30 13.29 -3.35 -7.30
CA PRO A 30 13.12 -4.30 -8.41
C PRO A 30 11.74 -4.24 -9.04
N ILE A 31 10.69 -4.04 -8.24
CA ILE A 31 9.31 -3.95 -8.74
C ILE A 31 9.12 -2.68 -9.56
N GLU A 32 9.68 -1.56 -9.11
CA GLU A 32 9.65 -0.32 -9.88
C GLU A 32 10.47 -0.43 -11.17
N ILE A 33 11.62 -1.12 -11.16
CA ILE A 33 12.37 -1.44 -12.38
C ILE A 33 11.52 -2.29 -13.31
N ALA A 34 10.89 -3.36 -12.82
CA ALA A 34 10.02 -4.22 -13.61
C ALA A 34 8.85 -3.43 -14.22
N TRP A 35 8.22 -2.56 -13.45
CA TRP A 35 7.18 -1.65 -13.92
C TRP A 35 7.64 -0.76 -15.07
N THR A 36 8.79 -0.09 -14.90
CA THR A 36 9.34 0.77 -15.95
C THR A 36 9.72 0.00 -17.20
N ALA A 37 10.23 -1.22 -17.05
CA ALA A 37 10.56 -2.11 -18.16
C ALA A 37 9.30 -2.54 -18.94
N VAL A 38 8.23 -2.89 -18.22
CA VAL A 38 6.94 -3.30 -18.80
C VAL A 38 6.32 -2.16 -19.62
N ILE A 39 6.30 -0.93 -19.10
CA ILE A 39 5.70 0.18 -19.85
C ILE A 39 6.59 0.63 -21.03
N ARG A 40 7.91 0.65 -20.84
CA ARG A 40 8.85 1.11 -21.88
C ARG A 40 9.14 0.07 -22.95
N ARG A 41 8.74 -1.20 -22.75
CA ARG A 41 9.10 -2.35 -23.60
C ARG A 41 10.63 -2.47 -23.79
N GLY A 42 11.40 -2.26 -22.73
CA GLY A 42 12.87 -2.33 -22.78
C GLY A 42 13.52 -2.16 -21.41
N THR A 43 14.76 -2.63 -21.27
CA THR A 43 15.56 -2.51 -20.04
C THR A 43 16.00 -1.08 -19.81
N VAL A 44 15.73 -0.55 -18.63
CA VAL A 44 16.12 0.81 -18.23
C VAL A 44 16.94 0.73 -16.96
N LEU A 45 18.15 1.28 -17.02
CA LEU A 45 18.98 1.48 -15.85
C LEU A 45 18.27 2.46 -14.89
N PRO A 46 18.22 2.16 -13.58
CA PRO A 46 17.59 3.00 -12.59
C PRO A 46 18.32 4.34 -12.55
N ASN A 47 17.68 5.39 -13.06
CA ASN A 47 18.20 6.73 -12.90
C ASN A 47 17.55 7.33 -11.65
N VAL A 48 18.24 7.19 -10.50
CA VAL A 48 17.78 7.63 -9.16
C VAL A 48 17.84 9.15 -9.00
N ARG A 49 17.69 9.89 -10.10
CA ARG A 49 17.69 11.35 -10.05
C ARG A 49 16.47 11.78 -9.23
N LEU A 50 16.71 12.57 -8.17
CA LEU A 50 15.64 13.15 -7.37
C LEU A 50 14.75 13.99 -8.30
N GLN A 51 13.59 13.45 -8.68
CA GLN A 51 12.61 14.13 -9.53
C GLN A 51 11.73 15.09 -8.71
N ARG A 52 11.73 14.94 -7.38
CA ARG A 52 10.95 15.71 -6.41
C ARG A 52 11.85 16.51 -5.48
N PRO A 53 11.36 17.60 -4.87
CA PRO A 53 12.09 18.29 -3.81
C PRO A 53 12.51 17.29 -2.71
N PRO A 54 13.75 17.41 -2.20
CA PRO A 54 14.33 16.42 -1.29
C PRO A 54 13.52 16.27 -0.01
N SER A 55 12.89 17.34 0.48
CA SER A 55 12.05 17.33 1.67
C SER A 55 10.89 16.33 1.57
N VAL A 56 10.17 16.29 0.44
CA VAL A 56 9.03 15.38 0.29
C VAL A 56 9.46 13.94 0.12
N GLN A 57 10.60 13.69 -0.52
CA GLN A 57 11.15 12.34 -0.58
C GLN A 57 11.53 11.81 0.81
N ILE A 58 12.11 12.67 1.65
CA ILE A 58 12.41 12.34 3.04
C ILE A 58 11.11 12.04 3.80
N VAL A 59 10.08 12.89 3.67
CA VAL A 59 8.77 12.66 4.31
C VAL A 59 8.16 11.33 3.84
N VAL A 60 8.13 11.06 2.54
CA VAL A 60 7.61 9.79 1.99
C VAL A 60 8.43 8.60 2.48
N ALA A 61 9.77 8.71 2.52
CA ALA A 61 10.63 7.66 3.04
C ALA A 61 10.34 7.37 4.52
N VAL A 62 10.24 8.40 5.36
CA VAL A 62 9.93 8.26 6.78
C VAL A 62 8.56 7.61 6.98
N LEU A 63 7.54 8.07 6.24
CA LEU A 63 6.19 7.51 6.31
C LEU A 63 6.12 6.07 5.79
N ALA A 64 6.83 5.75 4.71
CA ALA A 64 6.90 4.41 4.16
C ALA A 64 7.59 3.43 5.13
N ILE A 65 8.69 3.87 5.77
CA ILE A 65 9.37 3.10 6.82
C ILE A 65 8.42 2.91 8.01
N LEU A 66 7.78 3.99 8.49
CA LEU A 66 6.83 3.92 9.60
C LEU A 66 5.72 2.89 9.31
N ALA A 67 5.13 2.93 8.11
CA ALA A 67 4.13 1.96 7.69
C ALA A 67 4.68 0.53 7.61
N ALA A 68 5.88 0.35 7.05
CA ALA A 68 6.54 -0.95 6.95
C ALA A 68 6.84 -1.57 8.33
N VAL A 69 7.09 -0.75 9.34
CA VAL A 69 7.28 -1.22 10.73
C VAL A 69 5.96 -1.73 11.34
N GLN A 70 4.81 -1.21 10.90
CA GLN A 70 3.52 -1.64 11.43
C GLN A 70 3.02 -2.97 10.82
N VAL A 71 3.61 -3.45 9.73
CA VAL A 71 3.15 -4.69 9.06
C VAL A 71 3.60 -5.96 9.78
N SER A 72 2.95 -7.08 9.51
CA SER A 72 3.27 -8.39 10.06
C SER A 72 4.49 -9.05 9.41
N ALA A 73 5.40 -8.29 8.78
CA ALA A 73 6.55 -8.85 8.09
C ALA A 73 7.40 -9.74 9.04
N PRO A 74 7.90 -10.89 8.56
CA PRO A 74 8.82 -11.71 9.32
C PRO A 74 10.09 -10.93 9.70
N PHE A 75 10.67 -11.24 10.86
CA PHE A 75 11.85 -10.56 11.42
C PHE A 75 11.66 -9.05 11.69
N ASN A 76 10.42 -8.57 11.65
CA ASN A 76 10.09 -7.23 12.13
C ASN A 76 10.35 -7.15 13.65
N ALA A 77 11.28 -6.26 14.02
CA ALA A 77 11.71 -6.06 15.41
C ALA A 77 10.68 -5.35 16.31
N MET A 78 9.66 -4.70 15.73
CA MET A 78 8.60 -4.07 16.51
C MET A 78 7.73 -5.14 17.17
N PRO A 79 7.58 -5.13 18.51
CA PRO A 79 6.73 -6.07 19.22
C PRO A 79 5.31 -6.07 18.64
N LEU A 80 4.73 -7.27 18.51
CA LEU A 80 3.35 -7.47 18.06
C LEU A 80 2.31 -6.56 18.77
N PRO A 81 2.35 -6.35 20.10
CA PRO A 81 1.33 -5.52 20.77
C PRO A 81 1.42 -4.04 20.43
N GLU A 82 2.55 -3.55 19.91
CA GLU A 82 2.78 -2.14 19.60
C GLU A 82 2.38 -1.77 18.17
N ARG A 83 2.13 -2.78 17.32
CA ARG A 83 1.76 -2.56 15.92
C ARG A 83 0.32 -2.07 15.82
N ASN A 84 0.11 -0.98 15.08
CA ASN A 84 -1.17 -0.30 14.96
C ASN A 84 -1.55 -0.08 13.50
N LEU A 85 -2.70 -0.63 13.12
CA LEU A 85 -3.26 -0.50 11.79
C LEU A 85 -3.54 0.95 11.38
N ILE A 86 -4.02 1.78 12.31
CA ILE A 86 -4.33 3.19 12.03
C ILE A 86 -3.04 3.93 11.68
N ILE A 87 -1.95 3.67 12.39
CA ILE A 87 -0.65 4.29 12.10
C ILE A 87 -0.17 3.85 10.72
N ALA A 88 -0.30 2.57 10.37
CA ALA A 88 0.05 2.06 9.05
C ALA A 88 -0.78 2.74 7.94
N ALA A 89 -2.10 2.76 8.11
CA ALA A 89 -3.05 3.30 7.15
C ALA A 89 -2.87 4.82 6.96
N ALA A 90 -2.69 5.55 8.06
CA ALA A 90 -2.43 6.98 8.04
C ALA A 90 -1.09 7.28 7.36
N ALA A 91 -0.01 6.59 7.75
CA ALA A 91 1.31 6.81 7.17
C ALA A 91 1.31 6.58 5.64
N ILE A 92 0.74 5.46 5.19
CA ILE A 92 0.57 5.15 3.76
C ILE A 92 -0.32 6.20 3.07
N GLY A 93 -1.46 6.55 3.66
CA GLY A 93 -2.35 7.56 3.10
C GLY A 93 -1.67 8.91 2.93
N PHE A 94 -0.92 9.37 3.93
CA PHE A 94 -0.16 10.62 3.86
C PHE A 94 0.91 10.60 2.77
N THR A 95 1.48 9.45 2.38
CA THR A 95 2.40 9.39 1.22
C THR A 95 1.69 9.73 -0.10
N ALA A 96 0.42 9.37 -0.24
CA ALA A 96 -0.35 9.71 -1.43
C ALA A 96 -0.64 11.23 -1.48
N TRP A 97 -0.95 11.83 -0.33
CA TRP A 97 -1.21 13.26 -0.19
C TRP A 97 0.03 14.14 -0.38
N SER A 98 1.18 13.74 0.18
CA SER A 98 2.43 14.49 0.04
C SER A 98 2.86 14.58 -1.42
N GLU A 99 2.61 13.53 -2.21
CA GLU A 99 2.84 13.51 -3.64
C GLU A 99 1.76 14.25 -4.44
N LEU A 100 0.52 14.34 -3.96
CA LEU A 100 -0.55 15.13 -4.60
C LEU A 100 -0.31 16.63 -4.44
N ALA A 101 0.17 17.07 -3.28
CA ALA A 101 0.43 18.48 -2.98
C ALA A 101 1.49 19.12 -3.90
N LEU A 102 2.36 18.30 -4.51
CA LEU A 102 3.44 18.75 -5.39
C LEU A 102 3.12 18.68 -6.89
N GLU A 103 2.02 18.06 -7.28
CA GLU A 103 1.67 17.87 -8.70
C GLU A 103 0.45 18.72 -9.08
N PRO A 104 0.65 19.95 -9.58
CA PRO A 104 -0.46 20.84 -9.93
C PRO A 104 -1.41 20.22 -10.98
N ALA A 105 -0.91 19.33 -11.84
CA ALA A 105 -1.72 18.55 -12.78
C ALA A 105 -2.67 17.56 -12.10
N LEU A 106 -2.34 17.07 -10.91
CA LEU A 106 -3.21 16.24 -10.07
C LEU A 106 -4.16 17.07 -9.21
N VAL A 107 -3.71 18.26 -8.78
CA VAL A 107 -4.53 19.23 -8.02
C VAL A 107 -5.69 19.76 -8.86
N ALA A 108 -5.60 19.73 -10.19
CA ALA A 108 -6.69 20.12 -11.07
C ALA A 108 -7.90 19.16 -11.05
N GLN A 109 -7.73 17.87 -10.67
CA GLN A 109 -8.81 16.88 -10.58
C GLN A 109 -8.58 15.82 -9.46
N PRO A 110 -8.48 16.21 -8.18
CA PRO A 110 -8.10 15.32 -7.08
C PRO A 110 -9.21 14.36 -6.67
N GLY A 111 -10.46 14.63 -7.07
CA GLY A 111 -11.66 13.95 -6.54
C GLY A 111 -11.62 12.43 -6.65
N LEU A 112 -11.17 11.88 -7.78
CA LEU A 112 -11.14 10.42 -7.96
C LEU A 112 -10.11 9.72 -7.07
N LEU A 113 -8.91 10.31 -6.90
CA LEU A 113 -7.90 9.73 -6.01
C LEU A 113 -8.31 9.84 -4.54
N VAL A 114 -8.99 10.92 -4.15
CA VAL A 114 -9.56 11.04 -2.81
C VAL A 114 -10.62 9.96 -2.58
N VAL A 115 -11.54 9.77 -3.52
CA VAL A 115 -12.56 8.70 -3.43
C VAL A 115 -11.90 7.33 -3.32
N ILE A 116 -10.90 7.03 -4.15
CA ILE A 116 -10.16 5.75 -4.11
C ILE A 116 -9.43 5.58 -2.77
N GLN A 117 -8.81 6.64 -2.26
CA GLN A 117 -8.14 6.62 -0.95
C GLN A 117 -9.14 6.36 0.18
N SER A 118 -10.32 6.99 0.15
CA SER A 118 -11.39 6.74 1.12
C SER A 118 -11.91 5.30 1.02
N CYS A 119 -12.10 4.78 -0.19
CA CYS A 119 -12.51 3.39 -0.41
C CYS A 119 -11.45 2.40 0.05
N TRP A 120 -10.17 2.73 -0.13
CA TRP A 120 -9.05 1.93 0.38
C TRP A 120 -9.00 1.95 1.92
N LEU A 121 -9.21 3.11 2.55
CA LEU A 121 -9.31 3.20 4.01
C LEU A 121 -10.48 2.37 4.55
N LEU A 122 -11.63 2.36 3.86
CA LEU A 122 -12.75 1.47 4.17
C LEU A 122 -12.33 -0.01 4.07
N ALA A 123 -11.59 -0.40 3.03
CA ALA A 123 -11.09 -1.76 2.87
C ALA A 123 -10.08 -2.17 3.96
N VAL A 124 -9.27 -1.21 4.42
CA VAL A 124 -8.28 -1.41 5.49
C VAL A 124 -8.95 -1.57 6.85
N LEU A 125 -9.91 -0.68 7.15
CA LEU A 125 -10.54 -0.60 8.47
C LEU A 125 -11.75 -1.52 8.62
N GLY A 126 -12.41 -1.91 7.52
CA GLY A 126 -13.60 -2.77 7.54
C GLY A 126 -13.40 -4.07 8.32
N PRO A 127 -12.31 -4.83 8.11
CA PRO A 127 -12.02 -6.03 8.88
C PRO A 127 -11.80 -5.79 10.38
N ALA A 128 -11.53 -4.55 10.80
CA ALA A 128 -11.25 -4.18 12.19
C ALA A 128 -12.49 -3.85 13.03
N VAL A 129 -13.66 -3.69 12.39
CA VAL A 129 -14.89 -3.24 13.07
C VAL A 129 -15.39 -4.27 14.07
N GLU A 130 -15.52 -5.52 13.64
CA GLU A 130 -16.02 -6.64 14.46
C GLU A 130 -15.07 -7.11 15.56
N PRO A 131 -13.80 -7.45 15.27
CA PRO A 131 -12.86 -7.86 16.32
C PRO A 131 -12.46 -6.74 17.27
N GLN A 132 -12.92 -5.50 17.04
CA GLN A 132 -12.61 -4.28 17.82
C GLN A 132 -11.10 -4.11 18.10
N SER A 133 -10.27 -4.64 17.20
CA SER A 133 -8.83 -4.71 17.37
C SER A 133 -8.14 -3.94 16.27
N LEU A 134 -7.28 -3.01 16.67
CA LEU A 134 -6.45 -2.25 15.73
C LEU A 134 -5.12 -2.97 15.44
N ARG A 135 -4.95 -4.20 15.93
CA ARG A 135 -3.75 -5.01 15.72
C ARG A 135 -3.85 -5.75 14.39
N PRO A 136 -2.98 -5.45 13.42
CA PRO A 136 -3.10 -6.01 12.07
C PRO A 136 -3.09 -7.55 12.03
N GLN A 137 -2.35 -8.18 12.94
CA GLN A 137 -2.21 -9.64 13.05
C GLN A 137 -3.49 -10.33 13.49
N VAL A 138 -4.21 -9.70 14.44
CA VAL A 138 -5.42 -10.27 15.01
C VAL A 138 -6.49 -10.35 13.92
N LEU A 139 -6.63 -9.31 13.11
CA LEU A 139 -7.57 -9.26 11.98
C LEU A 139 -7.33 -10.35 10.95
N GLY A 140 -6.06 -10.64 10.70
CA GLY A 140 -5.66 -11.68 9.79
C GLY A 140 -5.96 -13.09 10.31
N ASN A 141 -5.84 -13.32 11.62
CA ASN A 141 -6.00 -14.63 12.27
C ASN A 141 -7.46 -14.94 12.68
N VAL A 142 -8.33 -13.94 12.76
CA VAL A 142 -9.76 -14.13 13.04
C VAL A 142 -10.41 -14.82 11.83
N LEU A 143 -10.63 -16.12 11.96
CA LEU A 143 -11.36 -16.98 11.03
C LEU A 143 -12.78 -17.21 11.58
N VAL A 144 -13.56 -16.14 11.72
CA VAL A 144 -15.01 -16.27 11.97
C VAL A 144 -15.67 -16.46 10.61
N PRO A 145 -16.32 -17.61 10.33
CA PRO A 145 -16.92 -17.88 9.02
C PRO A 145 -17.92 -16.81 8.56
N ALA A 146 -18.65 -16.21 9.50
CA ALA A 146 -19.60 -15.12 9.24
C ALA A 146 -18.93 -13.82 8.75
N LEU A 147 -17.66 -13.57 9.10
CA LEU A 147 -16.89 -12.39 8.69
C LEU A 147 -16.08 -12.60 7.41
N LEU A 148 -16.06 -13.84 6.90
CA LEU A 148 -15.33 -14.23 5.71
C LEU A 148 -15.80 -13.47 4.45
N PRO A 149 -17.12 -13.27 4.20
CA PRO A 149 -17.59 -12.48 3.08
C PRO A 149 -17.11 -11.02 3.13
N VAL A 150 -17.14 -10.39 4.32
CA VAL A 150 -16.63 -9.03 4.52
C VAL A 150 -15.14 -8.97 4.24
N LYS A 151 -14.37 -9.92 4.78
CA LYS A 151 -12.92 -10.01 4.57
C LYS A 151 -12.56 -10.18 3.09
N ILE A 152 -13.27 -11.03 2.35
CA ILE A 152 -13.09 -11.18 0.90
C ILE A 152 -13.43 -9.87 0.18
N ALA A 153 -14.56 -9.26 0.51
CA ALA A 153 -15.03 -8.06 -0.17
C ALA A 153 -14.06 -6.87 0.06
N CYS A 154 -13.60 -6.68 1.30
CA CYS A 154 -12.55 -5.73 1.66
C CYS A 154 -11.23 -6.04 0.95
N GLY A 155 -10.81 -7.31 0.90
CA GLY A 155 -9.58 -7.71 0.19
C GLY A 155 -9.62 -7.37 -1.29
N PHE A 156 -10.75 -7.64 -1.95
CA PHE A 156 -10.93 -7.28 -3.35
C PHE A 156 -10.94 -5.76 -3.56
N LEU A 157 -11.63 -5.00 -2.69
CA LEU A 157 -11.65 -3.54 -2.75
C LEU A 157 -10.24 -2.96 -2.57
N TYR A 158 -9.46 -3.52 -1.63
CA TYR A 158 -8.07 -3.13 -1.40
C TYR A 158 -7.23 -3.28 -2.67
N LEU A 159 -7.30 -4.46 -3.31
CA LEU A 159 -6.58 -4.75 -4.55
C LEU A 159 -7.04 -3.88 -5.72
N LEU A 160 -8.34 -3.58 -5.79
CA LEU A 160 -8.89 -2.71 -6.82
C LEU A 160 -8.35 -1.28 -6.72
N CYS A 161 -8.20 -0.75 -5.50
CA CYS A 161 -7.66 0.57 -5.24
C CYS A 161 -6.13 0.68 -5.48
N LEU A 162 -5.38 -0.41 -5.26
CA LEU A 162 -3.91 -0.37 -5.23
C LEU A 162 -3.25 0.21 -6.50
N PRO A 163 -3.63 -0.18 -7.74
CA PRO A 163 -3.00 0.34 -8.94
C PRO A 163 -3.17 1.85 -9.11
N ALA A 164 -4.30 2.40 -8.66
CA ALA A 164 -4.56 3.83 -8.71
C ALA A 164 -3.76 4.58 -7.63
N LEU A 165 -3.66 4.03 -6.41
CA LEU A 165 -2.86 4.60 -5.32
C LEU A 165 -1.35 4.59 -5.63
N LEU A 166 -0.87 3.52 -6.27
CA LEU A 166 0.49 3.42 -6.80
C LEU A 166 0.68 4.18 -8.13
N ARG A 167 -0.35 4.86 -8.64
CA ARG A 167 -0.28 5.69 -9.85
C ARG A 167 0.28 4.90 -11.05
N LEU A 168 -0.19 3.68 -11.23
CA LEU A 168 0.21 2.79 -12.34
C LEU A 168 -0.54 3.08 -13.64
N TRP A 169 -1.54 3.96 -13.62
CA TRP A 169 -2.22 4.46 -14.80
C TRP A 169 -1.70 5.85 -15.24
N PRO A 170 -1.90 6.28 -16.49
CA PRO A 170 -1.45 7.58 -16.94
C PRO A 170 -2.35 8.67 -16.33
N VAL A 171 -1.85 9.40 -15.32
CA VAL A 171 -2.63 10.48 -14.70
C VAL A 171 -2.43 11.83 -15.40
N ALA A 172 -1.35 12.00 -16.17
CA ALA A 172 -1.11 13.24 -16.91
C ALA A 172 -1.77 13.22 -18.30
N ALA A 173 -2.34 14.36 -18.69
CA ALA A 173 -2.76 14.62 -20.07
C ALA A 173 -1.54 14.57 -21.03
N PRO A 174 -1.72 14.14 -22.29
CA PRO A 174 -0.65 13.92 -23.26
C PRO A 174 -0.08 15.22 -23.85
N ALA A 175 0.13 16.25 -23.04
CA ALA A 175 0.78 17.48 -23.49
C ALA A 175 2.28 17.24 -23.77
N ASP A 176 2.92 16.32 -23.01
CA ASP A 176 4.32 15.94 -23.23
C ASP A 176 4.45 14.53 -23.83
N ARG A 177 4.42 14.44 -25.17
CA ARG A 177 4.80 13.22 -25.92
C ARG A 177 6.22 12.71 -25.59
N ARG A 178 7.03 13.49 -24.85
CA ARG A 178 8.41 13.17 -24.43
C ARG A 178 8.53 12.62 -23.00
N ALA A 179 7.46 12.63 -22.20
CA ALA A 179 7.47 12.11 -20.83
C ALA A 179 7.32 10.57 -20.81
N ARG A 180 8.33 9.85 -21.30
CA ARG A 180 8.38 8.38 -21.12
C ARG A 180 8.41 8.09 -19.61
N PRO A 181 7.55 7.19 -19.07
CA PRO A 181 7.50 6.88 -17.64
C PRO A 181 8.88 6.48 -17.13
N ARG A 182 9.46 7.26 -16.22
CA ARG A 182 10.79 7.03 -15.63
C ARG A 182 10.66 6.25 -14.32
N PHE A 183 11.78 5.71 -13.85
CA PHE A 183 11.89 5.21 -12.49
C PHE A 183 11.45 6.29 -11.51
N ASN A 184 10.51 5.94 -10.63
CA ASN A 184 10.01 6.84 -9.59
C ASN A 184 10.45 6.32 -8.21
N ALA A 185 11.39 7.03 -7.59
CA ALA A 185 11.93 6.69 -6.28
C ALA A 185 10.86 6.70 -5.16
N THR A 186 9.89 7.62 -5.20
CA THR A 186 8.85 7.67 -4.16
C THR A 186 7.85 6.53 -4.32
N ARG A 187 7.53 6.15 -5.56
CA ARG A 187 6.76 4.94 -5.83
C ARG A 187 7.50 3.67 -5.40
N ALA A 188 8.80 3.59 -5.65
CA ALA A 188 9.65 2.49 -5.18
C ALA A 188 9.51 2.30 -3.66
N LEU A 189 9.53 3.38 -2.88
CA LEU A 189 9.43 3.32 -1.42
C LEU A 189 8.08 2.82 -0.90
N VAL A 190 6.98 3.05 -1.63
CA VAL A 190 5.63 2.70 -1.15
C VAL A 190 5.14 1.32 -1.61
N TRP A 191 5.80 0.69 -2.59
CA TRP A 191 5.42 -0.66 -3.05
C TRP A 191 5.33 -1.68 -1.92
N PHE A 192 6.37 -1.76 -1.09
CA PHE A 192 6.40 -2.70 0.03
C PHE A 192 5.30 -2.43 1.05
N PRO A 193 5.14 -1.24 1.66
CA PRO A 193 4.12 -1.03 2.69
C PRO A 193 2.70 -1.25 2.15
N TYR A 194 2.39 -0.89 0.90
CA TYR A 194 1.09 -1.19 0.29
C TYR A 194 0.84 -2.69 0.14
N CYS A 195 1.81 -3.45 -0.38
CA CYS A 195 1.62 -4.89 -0.61
C CYS A 195 1.70 -5.69 0.69
N ALA A 196 2.62 -5.34 1.58
CA ALA A 196 2.83 -6.03 2.84
C ALA A 196 1.67 -5.79 3.82
N LEU A 197 1.03 -4.62 3.78
CA LEU A 197 -0.18 -4.36 4.56
C LEU A 197 -1.36 -5.24 4.11
N PHE A 198 -1.52 -5.48 2.81
CA PHE A 198 -2.51 -6.45 2.32
C PHE A 198 -2.25 -7.84 2.90
N THR A 199 -1.02 -8.35 2.73
CA THR A 199 -0.65 -9.67 3.22
C THR A 199 -0.87 -9.76 4.73
N THR A 200 -0.52 -8.71 5.47
CA THR A 200 -0.75 -8.62 6.91
C THR A 200 -2.22 -8.73 7.31
N LEU A 201 -3.11 -8.01 6.62
CA LEU A 201 -4.53 -7.96 6.96
C LEU A 201 -5.30 -9.22 6.57
N PHE A 202 -4.94 -9.84 5.45
CA PHE A 202 -5.71 -10.93 4.87
C PHE A 202 -5.04 -12.30 5.07
N PHE A 203 -3.71 -12.34 5.22
CA PHE A 203 -2.89 -13.56 5.28
C PHE A 203 -1.68 -13.41 6.22
N PRO A 204 -1.89 -13.12 7.52
CA PRO A 204 -0.78 -12.88 8.44
C PRO A 204 0.09 -14.15 8.56
N PRO A 205 1.41 -14.00 8.75
CA PRO A 205 2.27 -15.14 9.00
C PRO A 205 1.97 -15.68 10.41
N ALA A 206 1.93 -17.01 10.53
CA ALA A 206 1.91 -17.66 11.84
C ALA A 206 3.28 -17.42 12.53
N PRO A 207 3.30 -17.13 13.85
CA PRO A 207 4.52 -16.72 14.56
C PRO A 207 5.64 -17.76 14.57
N ASP A 208 5.33 -19.05 14.35
CA ASP A 208 6.28 -20.16 14.53
C ASP A 208 6.53 -21.00 13.27
N ASP A 209 6.16 -20.51 12.09
CA ASP A 209 6.24 -21.28 10.84
C ASP A 209 7.21 -20.65 9.83
N ALA A 210 8.31 -21.35 9.53
CA ALA A 210 9.23 -20.96 8.46
C ALA A 210 8.52 -20.92 7.09
N ILE A 211 7.48 -21.73 6.89
CA ILE A 211 6.62 -21.66 5.70
C ILE A 211 5.80 -20.35 5.71
N GLY A 212 5.45 -19.83 6.89
CA GLY A 212 4.80 -18.53 7.07
C GLY A 212 5.61 -17.37 6.49
N VAL A 213 6.94 -17.43 6.58
CA VAL A 213 7.85 -16.45 5.96
C VAL A 213 7.71 -16.46 4.43
N PHE A 214 7.82 -17.64 3.82
CA PHE A 214 7.69 -17.80 2.37
C PHE A 214 6.31 -17.42 1.87
N ARG A 215 5.25 -17.76 2.62
CA ARG A 215 3.87 -17.37 2.32
C ARG A 215 3.70 -15.86 2.36
N PHE A 216 4.24 -15.19 3.39
CA PHE A 216 4.13 -13.75 3.51
C PHE A 216 4.79 -13.03 2.32
N PHE A 217 6.04 -13.35 2.03
CA PHE A 217 6.74 -12.72 0.90
C PHE A 217 6.14 -13.16 -0.44
N GLY A 218 5.74 -14.42 -0.60
CA GLY A 218 5.08 -14.93 -1.80
C GLY A 218 3.78 -14.20 -2.12
N ILE A 219 2.90 -14.01 -1.13
CA ILE A 219 1.65 -13.25 -1.31
C ILE A 219 1.95 -11.77 -1.58
N THR A 220 2.90 -11.18 -0.88
CA THR A 220 3.30 -9.79 -1.08
C THR A 220 3.81 -9.56 -2.52
N ILE A 221 4.62 -10.48 -3.05
CA ILE A 221 5.08 -10.50 -4.45
C ILE A 221 3.89 -10.70 -5.41
N ALA A 222 2.98 -11.62 -5.11
CA ALA A 222 1.81 -11.89 -5.94
C ALA A 222 0.89 -10.66 -6.04
N VAL A 223 0.69 -9.92 -4.95
CA VAL A 223 -0.06 -8.65 -4.93
C VAL A 223 0.63 -7.62 -5.81
N ALA A 224 1.94 -7.46 -5.68
CA ALA A 224 2.69 -6.54 -6.52
C ALA A 224 2.60 -6.93 -8.00
N ALA A 225 2.79 -8.20 -8.34
CA ALA A 225 2.65 -8.72 -9.70
C ALA A 225 1.24 -8.50 -10.26
N GLY A 226 0.20 -8.76 -9.47
CA GLY A 226 -1.20 -8.46 -9.83
C GLY A 226 -1.41 -6.97 -10.13
N CYS A 227 -0.79 -6.10 -9.35
CA CYS A 227 -0.85 -4.65 -9.56
C CYS A 227 -0.08 -4.19 -10.79
N LEU A 228 1.09 -4.79 -11.07
CA LEU A 228 1.82 -4.56 -12.33
C LEU A 228 0.98 -4.99 -13.53
N LEU A 229 0.33 -6.16 -13.46
CA LEU A 229 -0.55 -6.66 -14.52
C LEU A 229 -1.74 -5.73 -14.73
N ALA A 230 -2.48 -5.41 -13.66
CA ALA A 230 -3.62 -4.49 -13.70
C ALA A 230 -3.20 -3.11 -14.24
N GLY A 231 -2.13 -2.53 -13.70
CA GLY A 231 -1.54 -1.28 -14.16
C GLY A 231 -1.17 -1.31 -15.65
N SER A 232 -0.56 -2.41 -16.13
CA SER A 232 -0.17 -2.55 -17.53
C SER A 232 -1.38 -2.62 -18.47
N LEU A 233 -2.46 -3.31 -18.05
CA LEU A 233 -3.70 -3.39 -18.80
C LEU A 233 -4.41 -2.03 -18.86
N LEU A 234 -4.43 -1.30 -17.75
CA LEU A 234 -4.99 0.06 -17.68
C LEU A 234 -4.18 1.04 -18.54
N ALA A 235 -2.85 0.97 -18.47
CA ALA A 235 -1.95 1.79 -19.28
C ALA A 235 -2.17 1.56 -20.79
N ARG A 236 -2.44 0.31 -21.21
CA ARG A 236 -2.78 -0.01 -22.61
C ARG A 236 -4.14 0.52 -23.05
N ARG A 237 -5.13 0.60 -22.14
CA ARG A 237 -6.51 1.05 -22.45
C ARG A 237 -6.66 2.56 -22.56
N GLY A 238 -5.72 3.32 -22.00
CA GLY A 238 -5.70 4.79 -21.99
C GLY A 238 -6.33 5.41 -20.74
N ALA A 239 -5.88 6.62 -20.40
CA ALA A 239 -6.21 7.32 -19.16
C ALA A 239 -7.73 7.50 -18.96
N ASP A 240 -8.44 7.95 -19.98
CA ASP A 240 -9.86 8.31 -19.85
C ASP A 240 -10.76 7.08 -19.65
N ARG A 241 -10.46 5.98 -20.36
CA ARG A 241 -11.17 4.71 -20.15
C ARG A 241 -10.88 4.14 -18.77
N ALA A 242 -9.64 4.22 -18.31
CA ALA A 242 -9.26 3.74 -16.99
C ALA A 242 -9.95 4.54 -15.88
N ARG A 243 -9.98 5.87 -15.99
CA ARG A 243 -10.71 6.75 -15.05
C ARG A 243 -12.20 6.47 -15.05
N GLY A 244 -12.82 6.38 -16.23
CA GLY A 244 -14.24 6.06 -16.37
C GLY A 244 -14.62 4.69 -15.80
N LEU A 245 -13.72 3.71 -15.90
CA LEU A 245 -13.90 2.40 -15.26
C LEU A 245 -13.85 2.52 -13.75
N TYR A 246 -12.84 3.20 -13.19
CA TYR A 246 -12.69 3.36 -11.75
C TYR A 246 -13.83 4.16 -11.12
N SER A 247 -14.26 5.26 -11.74
CA SER A 247 -15.38 6.07 -11.24
C SER A 247 -16.71 5.32 -11.23
N ARG A 248 -16.89 4.34 -12.14
CA ARG A 248 -18.09 3.51 -12.22
C ARG A 248 -18.02 2.24 -11.39
N ALA A 249 -16.84 1.68 -11.16
CA ALA A 249 -16.68 0.38 -10.50
C ALA A 249 -16.35 0.50 -9.01
N VAL A 250 -15.47 1.43 -8.62
CA VAL A 250 -14.96 1.49 -7.23
C VAL A 250 -16.04 1.99 -6.26
N PRO A 251 -16.75 3.11 -6.51
CA PRO A 251 -17.77 3.60 -5.57
C PRO A 251 -18.91 2.62 -5.28
N PRO A 252 -19.57 1.98 -6.28
CA PRO A 252 -20.65 1.04 -5.96
C PRO A 252 -20.14 -0.21 -5.27
N TYR A 253 -18.93 -0.69 -5.60
CA TYR A 253 -18.34 -1.81 -4.88
C TYR A 253 -18.00 -1.45 -3.43
N ALA A 254 -17.49 -0.24 -3.19
CA ALA A 254 -17.26 0.27 -1.84
C ALA A 254 -18.57 0.42 -1.05
N LEU A 255 -19.66 0.85 -1.69
CA LEU A 255 -20.99 0.88 -1.07
C LEU A 255 -21.46 -0.53 -0.67
N LEU A 256 -21.27 -1.52 -1.55
CA LEU A 256 -21.57 -2.92 -1.24
C LEU A 256 -20.76 -3.43 -0.04
N VAL A 257 -19.45 -3.12 0.01
CA VAL A 257 -18.59 -3.46 1.16
C VAL A 257 -19.11 -2.78 2.43
N LEU A 258 -19.49 -1.50 2.37
CA LEU A 258 -20.05 -0.78 3.50
C LEU A 258 -21.35 -1.41 4.00
N LEU A 259 -22.24 -1.81 3.10
CA LEU A 259 -23.50 -2.49 3.43
C LEU A 259 -23.25 -3.87 4.07
N LEU A 260 -22.25 -4.61 3.60
CA LEU A 260 -21.85 -5.88 4.21
C LEU A 260 -21.34 -5.67 5.64
N ILE A 261 -20.47 -4.67 5.87
CA ILE A 261 -19.97 -4.32 7.20
C ILE A 261 -21.12 -3.90 8.13
N ALA A 262 -22.03 -3.05 7.63
CA ALA A 262 -23.19 -2.60 8.42
C ALA A 262 -24.10 -3.79 8.76
N GLY A 263 -24.32 -4.70 7.80
CA GLY A 263 -25.08 -5.92 8.00
C GLY A 263 -24.50 -6.81 9.10
N THR A 264 -23.20 -7.08 9.07
CA THR A 264 -22.55 -7.90 10.11
C THR A 264 -22.70 -7.27 11.49
N VAL A 265 -22.47 -5.96 11.62
CA VAL A 265 -22.61 -5.25 12.90
C VAL A 265 -24.05 -5.28 13.45
N ILE A 266 -25.06 -5.29 12.57
CA ILE A 266 -26.47 -5.39 12.98
C ILE A 266 -26.82 -6.82 13.41
N LEU A 267 -26.28 -7.82 12.71
CA LEU A 267 -26.53 -9.24 13.00
C LEU A 267 -25.85 -9.72 14.28
N ASP A 268 -24.71 -9.14 14.64
CA ASP A 268 -23.94 -9.49 15.85
C ASP A 268 -24.40 -8.71 17.10
N ARG A 269 -25.41 -7.83 16.99
CA ARG A 269 -26.06 -7.10 18.12
C ARG A 269 -27.40 -7.72 18.51
#